data_AF-A0A0A1UYQ1-F1
#
_entry.id   AF-A0A0A1UYQ1-F1
#
_cell.length_a   1.000
_cell.length_b   1.000
_cell.length_c   1.000
_cell.angle_alpha   90.00
_cell.angle_beta   90.00
_cell.angle_gamma   90.00
#
_symmetry.space_group_name_H-M   'P 1'
#
loop_
_entity.id
_entity.type
_entity.pdbx_description
1 polymer ?
#
loop_
_entity_poly.entity_id
_entity_poly.type
_entity_poly.pdbx_seq_one_letter_code
_entity_poly.pdbx_strand_id
1 'polypeptide(L)'
;MPLSAKQFHKPKSPSGFPSGEFIPRFTPSQGALICGGCVVIDPTLRKVALIHDPSTGINQLPKGRKNIGEDVHAAALRETREETGLHVIPLPLKGLTRATPTAQMLGEPVNDEAFAADSAGEGEDDHDVWEDVDEEGTSTERASGLTGWAHHCEPIGITTYRCEMTLAFKVIFWYAAQADSLQDPRQDAKEPWEQQYELKWVSAQEAPTHMTFEADGQAIEKALADMRRSGYQI
;
A
#
# COMPACT_ATOMS: atom_id res chain seq x y z
N MET A 1 51.62 50.88 -0.93
CA MET A 1 50.37 50.14 -1.23
C MET A 1 50.64 48.65 -1.02
N PRO A 2 50.24 48.03 0.09
CA PRO A 2 50.30 46.57 0.22
C PRO A 2 49.12 45.93 -0.50
N LEU A 3 49.39 44.84 -1.22
CA LEU A 3 48.40 44.04 -1.95
C LEU A 3 47.49 43.29 -0.97
N SER A 4 46.18 43.38 -1.19
CA SER A 4 45.14 42.68 -0.43
C SER A 4 45.28 41.16 -0.56
N ALA A 5 45.35 40.47 0.58
CA ALA A 5 45.32 39.02 0.64
C ALA A 5 43.92 38.52 0.23
N LYS A 6 43.82 37.78 -0.87
CA LYS A 6 42.59 37.10 -1.28
C LYS A 6 42.16 36.15 -0.16
N GLN A 7 41.00 36.41 0.45
CA GLN A 7 40.34 35.48 1.36
C GLN A 7 39.97 34.21 0.58
N PHE A 8 40.72 33.14 0.81
CA PHE A 8 40.30 31.80 0.44
C PHE A 8 39.05 31.46 1.26
N HIS A 9 37.91 31.36 0.59
CA HIS A 9 36.73 30.74 1.17
C HIS A 9 37.05 29.26 1.38
N LYS A 10 37.11 28.81 2.64
CA LYS A 10 37.07 27.38 2.93
C LYS A 10 35.75 26.83 2.36
N PRO A 11 35.76 25.78 1.53
CA PRO A 11 34.52 25.09 1.20
C PRO A 11 33.88 24.65 2.52
N LYS A 12 32.58 24.92 2.68
CA LYS A 12 31.81 24.38 3.80
C LYS A 12 31.97 22.86 3.72
N SER A 13 32.53 22.26 4.76
CA SER A 13 32.49 20.81 4.92
C SER A 13 31.02 20.37 4.85
N PRO A 14 30.63 19.45 3.96
CA PRO A 14 29.30 18.88 4.04
C PRO A 14 29.18 18.26 5.43
N SER A 15 28.17 18.68 6.20
CA SER A 15 27.87 18.11 7.50
C SER A 15 27.64 16.61 7.30
N GLY A 16 28.61 15.77 7.66
CA GLY A 16 28.64 14.34 7.37
C GLY A 16 27.64 13.51 8.19
N PHE A 17 26.58 14.11 8.71
CA PHE A 17 25.46 13.40 9.30
C PHE A 17 24.32 13.39 8.30
N PRO A 18 23.79 12.20 7.96
CA PRO A 18 22.64 12.12 7.09
C PRO A 18 21.44 12.81 7.75
N SER A 19 20.45 13.24 6.95
CA SER A 19 19.22 13.86 7.47
C SER A 19 18.59 12.98 8.56
N GLY A 20 17.77 13.59 9.43
CA GLY A 20 17.07 12.85 10.49
C GLY A 20 16.18 11.70 9.98
N GLU A 21 15.89 11.66 8.69
CA GLU A 21 15.12 10.61 8.01
C GLU A 21 15.92 9.31 7.87
N PHE A 22 17.26 9.39 7.82
CA PHE A 22 18.13 8.23 7.72
C PHE A 22 18.60 7.71 9.09
N ILE A 23 18.09 8.26 10.20
CA ILE A 23 18.43 7.83 11.55
C ILE A 23 17.46 6.72 11.97
N PRO A 24 17.94 5.49 12.23
CA PRO A 24 17.08 4.41 12.69
C PRO A 24 16.40 4.74 14.02
N ARG A 25 15.11 4.40 14.13
CA ARG A 25 14.33 4.54 15.37
C ARG A 25 13.94 3.18 15.91
N PHE A 26 14.11 3.00 17.22
CA PHE A 26 13.67 1.80 17.92
C PHE A 26 12.35 2.08 18.64
N THR A 27 11.34 1.22 18.43
CA THR A 27 10.11 1.21 19.20
C THR A 27 9.97 -0.16 19.85
N PRO A 28 9.93 -0.26 21.19
CA PRO A 28 9.79 -1.53 21.87
C PRO A 28 8.38 -2.11 21.64
N SER A 29 8.24 -3.44 21.74
CA SER A 29 7.00 -4.15 21.37
C SER A 29 5.72 -3.61 22.05
N GLN A 30 5.79 -3.22 23.33
CA GLN A 30 4.65 -2.62 24.05
C GLN A 30 4.23 -1.24 23.53
N GLY A 31 5.10 -0.59 22.75
CA GLY A 31 4.87 0.70 22.12
C GLY A 31 4.51 0.60 20.64
N ALA A 32 4.36 -0.61 20.09
CA ALA A 32 4.04 -0.84 18.68
C ALA A 32 2.74 -1.65 18.52
N LEU A 33 1.90 -1.26 17.57
CA LEU A 33 0.73 -2.03 17.15
C LEU A 33 0.90 -2.44 15.69
N ILE A 34 1.00 -3.75 15.45
CA ILE A 34 1.09 -4.31 14.11
C ILE A 34 -0.30 -4.74 13.66
N CYS A 35 -0.75 -4.13 12.56
CA CYS A 35 -2.06 -4.33 11.99
C CYS A 35 -1.95 -4.76 10.52
N GLY A 36 -2.94 -5.54 10.08
CA GLY A 36 -3.16 -5.87 8.67
C GLY A 36 -4.52 -5.36 8.24
N GLY A 37 -4.64 -4.92 6.98
CA GLY A 37 -5.90 -4.54 6.37
C GLY A 37 -5.92 -4.81 4.87
N CYS A 38 -7.10 -4.79 4.27
CA CYS A 38 -7.25 -5.05 2.85
C CYS A 38 -7.94 -3.90 2.12
N VAL A 39 -7.46 -3.59 0.92
CA VAL A 39 -8.30 -3.01 -0.12
C VAL A 39 -8.99 -4.18 -0.80
N VAL A 40 -10.31 -4.28 -0.65
CA VAL A 40 -11.11 -5.38 -1.20
C VAL A 40 -11.78 -4.90 -2.49
N ILE A 41 -11.45 -5.55 -3.59
CA ILE A 41 -11.95 -5.20 -4.92
C ILE A 41 -12.84 -6.32 -5.46
N ASP A 42 -13.94 -5.96 -6.11
CA ASP A 42 -14.62 -6.82 -7.08
C ASP A 42 -14.10 -6.44 -8.47
N PRO A 43 -13.17 -7.21 -9.06
CA PRO A 43 -12.59 -6.87 -10.36
C PRO A 43 -13.60 -6.95 -11.51
N THR A 44 -14.67 -7.74 -11.35
CA THR A 44 -15.68 -7.96 -12.38
C THR A 44 -16.61 -6.77 -12.48
N LEU A 45 -17.12 -6.30 -11.34
CA LEU A 45 -18.05 -5.18 -11.27
C LEU A 45 -17.38 -3.84 -11.00
N ARG A 46 -16.04 -3.84 -10.88
CA ARG A 46 -15.22 -2.65 -10.66
C ARG A 46 -15.66 -1.87 -9.44
N LYS A 47 -15.77 -2.57 -8.31
CA LYS A 47 -16.18 -1.98 -7.04
C LYS A 47 -15.13 -2.20 -5.97
N VAL A 48 -15.05 -1.27 -5.03
CA VAL A 48 -14.26 -1.40 -3.82
C VAL A 48 -15.19 -1.46 -2.62
N ALA A 49 -14.91 -2.39 -1.71
CA ALA A 49 -15.64 -2.54 -0.45
C ALA A 49 -15.04 -1.63 0.63
N LEU A 50 -15.92 -0.88 1.28
CA LEU A 50 -15.63 0.04 2.37
C LEU A 50 -16.45 -0.32 3.60
N ILE A 51 -15.95 0.02 4.79
CA ILE A 51 -16.72 -0.01 6.02
C ILE A 51 -17.19 1.40 6.34
N HIS A 52 -18.48 1.53 6.60
CA HIS A 52 -19.08 2.74 7.15
C HIS A 52 -19.50 2.52 8.60
N ASP A 53 -19.07 3.39 9.49
CA ASP A 53 -19.58 3.46 10.85
C ASP A 53 -20.65 4.56 10.93
N PRO A 54 -21.95 4.21 11.02
CA PRO A 54 -23.04 5.19 11.06
C PRO A 54 -23.03 6.03 12.35
N SER A 55 -22.36 5.59 13.41
CA SER A 55 -22.30 6.33 14.68
C SER A 55 -21.33 7.50 14.63
N THR A 56 -20.27 7.39 13.83
CA THR A 56 -19.22 8.41 13.67
C THR A 56 -19.25 9.07 12.30
N GLY A 57 -19.93 8.48 11.32
CA GLY A 57 -19.91 8.91 9.92
C GLY A 57 -18.62 8.54 9.18
N ILE A 58 -17.73 7.77 9.81
CA ILE A 58 -16.42 7.43 9.25
C ILE A 58 -16.58 6.35 8.17
N ASN A 59 -15.97 6.59 7.02
CA ASN A 59 -15.69 5.57 6.00
C ASN A 59 -14.21 5.19 6.08
N GLN A 60 -13.94 3.90 6.16
CA GLN A 60 -12.60 3.36 6.30
C GLN A 60 -12.45 2.02 5.58
N LEU A 61 -11.21 1.60 5.37
CA LEU A 61 -10.89 0.23 4.96
C LEU A 61 -10.93 -0.74 6.15
N PRO A 62 -11.19 -2.05 5.90
CA PRO A 62 -11.12 -3.08 6.94
C PRO A 62 -9.70 -3.30 7.43
N LYS A 63 -9.50 -3.34 8.75
CA LYS A 63 -8.17 -3.49 9.37
C LYS A 63 -8.25 -3.83 10.85
N GLY A 64 -7.34 -4.67 11.29
CA GLY A 64 -7.20 -4.94 12.71
C GLY A 64 -5.84 -5.47 13.12
N ARG A 65 -5.74 -5.84 14.40
CA ARG A 65 -4.47 -6.19 15.05
C ARG A 65 -4.15 -7.64 14.76
N LYS A 66 -2.89 -7.94 14.41
CA LYS A 66 -2.48 -9.34 14.29
C LYS A 66 -2.56 -10.03 15.65
N ASN A 67 -2.93 -11.29 15.65
CA ASN A 67 -2.85 -12.17 16.80
C ASN A 67 -1.40 -12.60 17.10
N ILE A 68 -1.15 -13.12 18.30
CA ILE A 68 0.15 -13.70 18.67
C ILE A 68 0.37 -14.95 17.81
N GLY A 69 1.55 -15.05 17.17
CA GLY A 69 1.88 -16.13 16.25
C GLY A 69 1.26 -16.02 14.85
N GLU A 70 0.42 -15.02 14.61
CA GLU A 70 -0.21 -14.79 13.30
C GLU A 70 0.70 -13.98 12.37
N ASP A 71 0.70 -14.37 11.10
CA ASP A 71 1.28 -13.64 9.97
C ASP A 71 0.46 -12.37 9.64
N VAL A 72 1.11 -11.31 9.18
CA VAL A 72 0.44 -10.01 8.97
C VAL A 72 -0.54 -10.05 7.78
N HIS A 73 -0.21 -10.78 6.71
CA HIS A 73 -1.12 -10.97 5.58
C HIS A 73 -2.31 -11.84 5.99
N ALA A 74 -2.06 -12.91 6.77
CA ALA A 74 -3.15 -13.72 7.34
C ALA A 74 -4.10 -12.89 8.23
N ALA A 75 -3.54 -12.00 9.06
CA ALA A 75 -4.31 -11.06 9.88
C ALA A 75 -5.18 -10.13 9.01
N ALA A 76 -4.61 -9.53 7.96
CA ALA A 76 -5.36 -8.65 7.06
C ALA A 76 -6.60 -9.34 6.47
N LEU A 77 -6.45 -10.59 6.01
CA LEU A 77 -7.55 -11.37 5.45
C LEU A 77 -8.57 -11.77 6.53
N ARG A 78 -8.13 -12.16 7.73
CA ARG A 78 -9.02 -12.51 8.85
C ARG A 78 -9.85 -11.32 9.29
N GLU A 79 -9.20 -10.21 9.62
CA GLU A 79 -9.86 -8.97 10.08
C GLU A 79 -10.87 -8.48 9.03
N THR A 80 -10.50 -8.55 7.75
CA THR A 80 -11.43 -8.21 6.68
C THR A 80 -12.65 -9.11 6.65
N ARG A 81 -12.50 -10.43 6.86
CA ARG A 81 -13.64 -11.35 6.95
C ARG A 81 -14.52 -11.03 8.15
N GLU A 82 -13.93 -10.76 9.30
CA GLU A 82 -14.63 -10.46 10.56
C GLU A 82 -15.44 -9.17 10.42
N GLU A 83 -14.80 -8.07 9.99
CA GLU A 83 -15.46 -6.76 9.93
C GLU A 83 -16.48 -6.63 8.77
N THR A 84 -16.29 -7.35 7.66
CA THR A 84 -17.15 -7.21 6.46
C THR A 84 -18.12 -8.35 6.25
N GLY A 85 -17.82 -9.55 6.75
CA GLY A 85 -18.54 -10.78 6.42
C GLY A 85 -18.26 -11.34 5.03
N LEU A 86 -17.39 -10.71 4.23
CA LEU A 86 -17.07 -11.15 2.87
C LEU A 86 -16.20 -12.41 2.85
N HIS A 87 -16.37 -13.25 1.83
CA HIS A 87 -15.39 -14.26 1.50
C HIS A 87 -14.27 -13.64 0.65
N VAL A 88 -13.20 -13.20 1.32
CA VAL A 88 -12.04 -12.59 0.66
C VAL A 88 -10.95 -13.61 0.36
N ILE A 89 -10.34 -13.47 -0.81
CA ILE A 89 -9.13 -14.18 -1.22
C ILE A 89 -8.05 -13.15 -1.62
N PRO A 90 -6.75 -13.46 -1.42
CA PRO A 90 -5.67 -12.60 -1.89
C PRO A 90 -5.80 -12.30 -3.38
N LEU A 91 -5.43 -11.09 -3.79
CA LEU A 91 -5.37 -10.69 -5.19
C LEU A 91 -3.90 -10.50 -5.58
N PRO A 92 -3.25 -11.49 -6.25
CA PRO A 92 -1.86 -11.36 -6.68
C PRO A 92 -1.72 -10.32 -7.79
N LEU A 93 -0.90 -9.29 -7.57
CA LEU A 93 -0.66 -8.21 -8.51
C LEU A 93 0.81 -8.12 -8.89
N LYS A 94 1.09 -7.59 -10.07
CA LYS A 94 2.40 -7.11 -10.52
C LYS A 94 2.68 -5.71 -9.98
N GLY A 95 2.47 -5.52 -8.69
CA GLY A 95 2.71 -4.22 -8.05
C GLY A 95 4.21 -3.94 -7.94
N LEU A 96 4.59 -2.67 -7.89
CA LEU A 96 5.98 -2.32 -7.56
C LEU A 96 6.26 -2.62 -6.08
N THR A 97 7.23 -3.49 -5.81
CA THR A 97 7.65 -3.88 -4.46
C THR A 97 9.16 -3.88 -4.30
N ARG A 98 9.65 -3.59 -3.09
CA ARG A 98 11.07 -3.75 -2.71
C ARG A 98 11.36 -5.12 -2.07
N ALA A 99 10.39 -6.05 -2.11
CA ALA A 99 10.61 -7.42 -1.69
C ALA A 99 11.63 -8.11 -2.59
N THR A 100 12.52 -8.90 -1.98
CA THR A 100 13.53 -9.67 -2.72
C THR A 100 12.87 -10.84 -3.46
N PRO A 101 12.99 -10.93 -4.79
CA PRO A 101 12.49 -12.08 -5.53
C PRO A 101 13.11 -13.39 -5.04
N THR A 102 12.33 -14.47 -5.05
CA THR A 102 12.86 -15.79 -4.72
C THR A 102 13.84 -16.29 -5.78
N ALA A 103 14.72 -17.23 -5.43
CA ALA A 103 15.62 -17.85 -6.40
C ALA A 103 14.88 -18.51 -7.57
N GLN A 104 13.67 -19.02 -7.34
CA GLN A 104 12.80 -19.55 -8.39
C GLN A 104 12.35 -18.45 -9.34
N MET A 105 11.85 -17.32 -8.83
CA MET A 105 11.39 -16.18 -9.64
C MET A 105 12.52 -15.60 -10.50
N LEU A 106 13.75 -15.57 -9.99
CA LEU A 106 14.92 -15.11 -10.74
C LEU A 106 15.36 -16.07 -11.86
N GLY A 107 14.97 -17.35 -11.77
CA GLY A 107 15.30 -18.37 -12.76
C GLY A 107 14.26 -18.53 -13.87
N GLU A 108 13.09 -17.89 -13.76
CA GLU A 108 12.06 -17.92 -14.79
C GLU A 108 12.39 -16.94 -15.92
N PRO A 109 12.30 -17.36 -17.20
CA PRO A 109 12.56 -16.46 -18.32
C PRO A 109 11.51 -15.35 -18.33
N VAL A 110 11.97 -14.12 -18.14
CA VAL A 110 11.14 -12.93 -18.33
C VAL A 110 10.82 -12.84 -19.81
N ASN A 111 9.54 -12.79 -20.18
CA ASN A 111 9.16 -12.59 -21.57
C ASN A 111 9.47 -11.13 -21.96
N ASP A 112 10.61 -10.92 -22.63
CA ASP A 112 11.13 -9.59 -22.99
C ASP A 112 10.12 -8.76 -23.81
N GLU A 113 9.22 -9.40 -24.57
CA GLU A 113 8.17 -8.69 -25.33
C GLU A 113 7.07 -8.09 -24.44
N ALA A 114 6.77 -8.71 -23.28
CA ALA A 114 5.84 -8.14 -22.30
C ALA A 114 6.50 -7.00 -21.49
N PHE A 115 7.81 -7.12 -21.26
CA PHE A 115 8.62 -6.13 -20.54
C PHE A 115 8.81 -4.83 -21.36
N ALA A 116 8.99 -4.97 -22.68
CA ALA A 116 9.08 -3.85 -23.61
C ALA A 116 7.73 -3.11 -23.82
N ALA A 117 6.60 -3.82 -23.66
CA ALA A 117 5.27 -3.21 -23.76
C ALA A 117 4.91 -2.37 -22.53
N ASP A 118 5.28 -2.81 -21.32
CA ASP A 118 5.10 -2.05 -20.06
C ASP A 118 5.94 -0.75 -20.05
N SER A 119 7.06 -0.71 -20.77
CA SER A 119 7.94 0.46 -20.89
C SER A 119 7.62 1.37 -22.09
N ALA A 120 6.70 0.96 -22.97
CA ALA A 120 6.31 1.70 -24.19
C ALA A 120 4.90 2.33 -24.11
N GLY A 121 4.27 2.33 -22.93
CA GLY A 121 3.00 3.01 -22.67
C GLY A 121 3.12 4.53 -22.65
N GLU A 122 3.53 5.16 -23.75
CA GLU A 122 3.40 6.60 -23.98
C GLU A 122 1.92 6.92 -24.26
N GLY A 123 1.12 7.00 -23.20
CA GLY A 123 -0.18 7.66 -23.21
C GLY A 123 -0.03 9.04 -22.59
N GLU A 124 -0.20 10.10 -23.39
CA GLU A 124 -0.35 11.46 -22.88
C GLU A 124 -1.56 11.51 -21.90
N ASP A 125 -1.35 12.09 -20.71
CA ASP A 125 -2.31 12.32 -19.61
C ASP A 125 -2.59 11.16 -18.62
N ASP A 126 -1.59 10.70 -17.86
CA ASP A 126 -1.70 10.46 -16.40
C ASP A 126 -0.29 10.22 -15.83
N HIS A 127 0.27 11.16 -15.06
CA HIS A 127 1.50 10.88 -14.32
C HIS A 127 1.15 9.91 -13.19
N ASP A 128 1.41 8.61 -13.39
CA ASP A 128 1.22 7.61 -12.34
C ASP A 128 2.19 7.94 -11.18
N VAL A 129 1.63 8.39 -10.04
CA VAL A 129 2.35 8.97 -8.89
C VAL A 129 3.34 7.97 -8.25
N TRP A 130 3.26 6.70 -8.66
CA TRP A 130 3.96 5.57 -8.05
C TRP A 130 5.16 5.06 -8.85
N GLU A 131 5.61 5.80 -9.87
CA GLU A 131 6.83 5.47 -10.63
C GLU A 131 8.13 5.79 -9.85
N ASP A 132 9.16 4.98 -10.04
CA ASP A 132 10.49 5.20 -9.46
C ASP A 132 11.34 6.05 -10.43
N VAL A 133 11.02 7.34 -10.47
CA VAL A 133 11.75 8.34 -11.27
C VAL A 133 12.84 9.00 -10.42
N ASP A 134 14.06 9.09 -10.95
CA ASP A 134 15.10 9.93 -10.37
C ASP A 134 14.84 11.43 -10.67
N GLU A 135 15.61 12.34 -10.08
CA GLU A 135 15.47 13.81 -10.29
C GLU A 135 15.62 14.23 -11.77
N GLU A 136 16.11 13.33 -12.64
CA GLU A 136 16.32 13.56 -14.08
C GLU A 136 15.27 12.88 -14.97
N GLY A 137 14.30 12.15 -14.39
CA GLY A 137 13.23 11.47 -15.12
C GLY A 137 13.67 10.19 -15.84
N THR A 138 14.83 9.63 -15.50
CA THR A 138 15.33 8.38 -16.08
C THR A 138 14.81 7.17 -15.31
N SER A 139 13.82 6.47 -15.90
CA SER A 139 13.39 5.15 -15.44
C SER A 139 14.54 4.16 -15.58
N THR A 140 15.20 3.84 -14.46
CA THR A 140 16.23 2.80 -14.43
C THR A 140 15.79 1.69 -13.49
N GLU A 141 14.83 0.87 -13.96
CA GLU A 141 14.33 -0.32 -13.23
C GLU A 141 15.46 -1.25 -12.74
N ARG A 142 16.66 -1.21 -13.34
CA ARG A 142 17.83 -1.99 -12.90
C ARG A 142 18.67 -1.36 -11.78
N ALA A 143 18.51 -0.06 -11.47
CA ALA A 143 19.21 0.61 -10.36
C ALA A 143 18.31 0.80 -9.12
N SER A 144 17.00 0.66 -9.29
CA SER A 144 16.02 1.11 -8.29
C SER A 144 15.75 0.09 -7.17
N GLY A 145 16.03 -1.20 -7.38
CA GLY A 145 15.75 -2.25 -6.39
C GLY A 145 14.26 -2.60 -6.25
N LEU A 146 13.44 -2.22 -7.23
CA LEU A 146 12.05 -2.63 -7.33
C LEU A 146 11.87 -3.92 -8.13
N THR A 147 10.84 -4.66 -7.75
CA THR A 147 10.28 -5.80 -8.47
C THR A 147 8.88 -5.42 -8.94
N GLY A 148 8.62 -5.54 -10.23
CA GLY A 148 7.31 -5.18 -10.84
C GLY A 148 6.79 -6.19 -11.87
N TRP A 149 7.53 -7.25 -12.15
CA TRP A 149 7.21 -8.19 -13.24
C TRP A 149 6.44 -9.44 -12.78
N ALA A 150 6.54 -9.79 -11.50
CA ALA A 150 5.98 -11.02 -10.94
C ALA A 150 4.68 -10.74 -10.18
N HIS A 151 3.67 -11.60 -10.33
CA HIS A 151 2.49 -11.55 -9.48
C HIS A 151 2.85 -11.96 -8.05
N HIS A 152 2.50 -11.13 -7.08
CA HIS A 152 2.74 -11.38 -5.66
C HIS A 152 1.62 -10.82 -4.77
N CYS A 153 1.65 -11.20 -3.50
CA CYS A 153 0.74 -10.68 -2.46
C CYS A 153 1.50 -9.91 -1.37
N GLU A 154 2.62 -9.27 -1.72
CA GLU A 154 3.28 -8.33 -0.82
C GLU A 154 2.36 -7.14 -0.45
N PRO A 155 2.63 -6.44 0.66
CA PRO A 155 1.89 -5.23 1.00
C PRO A 155 1.94 -4.20 -0.13
N ILE A 156 0.79 -3.62 -0.46
CA ILE A 156 0.71 -2.50 -1.42
C ILE A 156 1.15 -1.18 -0.81
N GLY A 157 1.19 -1.09 0.53
CA GLY A 157 1.63 0.09 1.24
C GLY A 157 1.48 -0.06 2.76
N ILE A 158 1.91 0.99 3.48
CA ILE A 158 1.72 1.08 4.92
C ILE A 158 1.11 2.42 5.32
N THR A 159 0.29 2.40 6.37
CA THR A 159 -0.14 3.62 7.07
C THR A 159 0.38 3.58 8.49
N THR A 160 0.92 4.71 8.98
CA THR A 160 1.44 4.80 10.34
C THR A 160 0.88 6.01 11.08
N TYR A 161 0.47 5.82 12.34
CA TYR A 161 0.02 6.91 13.21
C TYR A 161 0.05 6.49 14.68
N ARG A 162 -0.20 7.42 15.60
CA ARG A 162 -0.30 7.11 17.04
C ARG A 162 -1.72 6.71 17.38
N CYS A 163 -1.89 5.54 18.00
CA CYS A 163 -3.18 5.10 18.51
C CYS A 163 -3.59 5.99 19.69
N GLU A 164 -4.74 6.66 19.60
CA GLU A 164 -5.18 7.60 20.65
C GLU A 164 -5.40 6.93 22.01
N MET A 165 -5.92 5.70 22.01
CA MET A 165 -6.24 4.97 23.24
C MET A 165 -5.01 4.43 23.98
N THR A 166 -4.01 3.96 23.23
CA THR A 166 -2.86 3.25 23.81
C THR A 166 -1.55 4.04 23.72
N LEU A 167 -1.55 5.12 22.95
CA LEU A 167 -0.37 5.89 22.53
C LEU A 167 0.68 5.08 21.79
N ALA A 168 0.41 3.82 21.45
CA ALA A 168 1.31 2.98 20.68
C ALA A 168 1.44 3.49 19.24
N PHE A 169 2.61 3.30 18.65
CA PHE A 169 2.87 3.54 17.25
C PHE A 169 2.21 2.43 16.43
N LYS A 170 1.13 2.77 15.72
CA LYS A 170 0.37 1.84 14.90
C LYS A 170 0.94 1.82 13.49
N VAL A 171 1.15 0.62 12.97
CA VAL A 171 1.54 0.33 11.59
C VAL A 171 0.47 -0.57 11.01
N ILE A 172 -0.15 -0.17 9.90
CA ILE A 172 -1.08 -0.99 9.14
C ILE A 172 -0.38 -1.36 7.84
N PHE A 173 -0.30 -2.66 7.57
CA PHE A 173 0.11 -3.18 6.27
C PHE A 173 -1.14 -3.42 5.43
N TRP A 174 -1.22 -2.76 4.28
CA TRP A 174 -2.34 -2.88 3.36
C TRP A 174 -2.03 -3.93 2.30
N TYR A 175 -3.00 -4.80 2.03
CA TYR A 175 -2.93 -5.84 1.00
C TYR A 175 -4.08 -5.69 -0.01
N ALA A 176 -3.86 -6.10 -1.25
CA ALA A 176 -4.94 -6.25 -2.22
C ALA A 176 -5.64 -7.60 -2.01
N ALA A 177 -6.97 -7.59 -1.94
CA ALA A 177 -7.80 -8.78 -1.89
C ALA A 177 -8.98 -8.63 -2.85
N GLN A 178 -9.56 -9.76 -3.26
CA GLN A 178 -10.78 -9.76 -4.08
C GLN A 178 -11.94 -10.47 -3.39
N ALA A 179 -13.14 -10.01 -3.68
CA ALA A 179 -14.41 -10.64 -3.31
C ALA A 179 -15.48 -10.37 -4.36
N ASP A 180 -16.53 -11.21 -4.37
CA ASP A 180 -17.72 -11.01 -5.20
C ASP A 180 -18.68 -10.04 -4.52
N SER A 181 -18.95 -8.89 -5.14
CA SER A 181 -19.84 -7.88 -4.56
C SER A 181 -21.33 -8.25 -4.62
N LEU A 182 -21.68 -9.34 -5.31
CA LEU A 182 -23.02 -9.92 -5.34
C LEU A 182 -23.23 -10.98 -4.26
N GLN A 183 -22.16 -11.43 -3.59
CA GLN A 183 -22.27 -12.40 -2.52
C GLN A 183 -22.78 -11.74 -1.24
N ASP A 184 -23.79 -12.35 -0.62
CA ASP A 184 -24.30 -11.92 0.67
C ASP A 184 -23.21 -12.06 1.76
N PRO A 185 -22.89 -10.97 2.49
CA PRO A 185 -21.94 -11.04 3.58
C PRO A 185 -22.48 -11.86 4.75
N ARG A 186 -21.60 -12.64 5.36
CA ARG A 186 -21.91 -13.37 6.60
C ARG A 186 -22.20 -12.39 7.74
N GLN A 187 -23.37 -12.56 8.36
CA GLN A 187 -23.81 -11.72 9.48
C GLN A 187 -23.19 -12.12 10.81
N ASP A 188 -22.72 -13.37 10.92
CA ASP A 188 -22.15 -13.95 12.14
C ASP A 188 -20.64 -13.79 12.25
N ALA A 189 -20.01 -13.05 11.33
CA ALA A 189 -18.57 -12.86 11.30
C ALA A 189 -18.08 -11.71 12.20
N LYS A 190 -18.94 -10.71 12.44
CA LYS A 190 -18.58 -9.49 13.17
C LYS A 190 -18.50 -9.72 14.67
N GLU A 191 -17.51 -9.10 15.30
CA GLU A 191 -17.44 -9.05 16.75
C GLU A 191 -18.57 -8.16 17.33
N PRO A 192 -18.92 -8.31 18.62
CA PRO A 192 -20.02 -7.55 19.23
C PRO A 192 -19.90 -6.03 19.11
N TRP A 193 -18.67 -5.49 19.07
CA TRP A 193 -18.39 -4.05 18.96
C TRP A 193 -18.26 -3.57 17.51
N GLU A 194 -18.39 -4.46 16.53
CA GLU A 194 -18.35 -4.18 15.08
C GLU A 194 -19.72 -4.34 14.43
N GLN A 195 -20.74 -4.76 15.19
CA GLN A 195 -22.09 -5.01 14.68
C GLN A 195 -22.71 -3.78 14.00
N GLN A 196 -22.32 -2.57 14.41
CA GLN A 196 -22.77 -1.32 13.79
C GLN A 196 -22.12 -1.02 12.43
N TYR A 197 -21.02 -1.69 12.07
CA TYR A 197 -20.33 -1.43 10.81
C TYR A 197 -21.18 -1.88 9.63
N GLU A 198 -21.30 -1.01 8.64
CA GLU A 198 -22.03 -1.27 7.40
C GLU A 198 -21.03 -1.50 6.27
N LEU A 199 -21.18 -2.61 5.55
CA LEU A 199 -20.44 -2.84 4.32
C LEU A 199 -21.06 -2.02 3.19
N LYS A 200 -20.23 -1.24 2.49
CA LYS A 200 -20.62 -0.49 1.28
C LYS A 200 -19.73 -0.86 0.12
N TRP A 201 -20.34 -1.19 -1.01
CA TRP A 201 -19.65 -1.32 -2.28
C TRP A 201 -19.83 -0.04 -3.09
N VAL A 202 -18.72 0.58 -3.49
CA VAL A 202 -18.71 1.80 -4.31
C VAL A 202 -17.93 1.56 -5.60
N SER A 203 -18.12 2.41 -6.61
CA SER A 203 -17.32 2.40 -7.84
C SER A 203 -15.82 2.45 -7.50
N ALA A 204 -15.00 1.61 -8.13
CA ALA A 204 -13.55 1.62 -7.93
C ALA A 204 -12.95 3.00 -8.23
N GLN A 205 -13.42 3.67 -9.28
CA GLN A 205 -12.96 5.01 -9.66
C GLN A 205 -13.26 6.07 -8.59
N GLU A 206 -14.41 5.97 -7.92
CA GLU A 206 -14.85 6.97 -6.94
C GLU A 206 -14.37 6.64 -5.52
N ALA A 207 -14.05 5.37 -5.25
CA ALA A 207 -13.75 4.84 -3.93
C ALA A 207 -12.73 5.65 -3.12
N PRO A 208 -11.61 6.15 -3.68
CA PRO A 208 -10.66 6.97 -2.91
C PRO A 208 -11.32 8.21 -2.29
N THR A 209 -12.22 8.86 -3.03
CA THR A 209 -12.89 10.10 -2.60
C THR A 209 -13.98 9.86 -1.54
N HIS A 210 -14.41 8.61 -1.35
CA HIS A 210 -15.35 8.24 -0.31
C HIS A 210 -14.68 8.05 1.06
N MET A 211 -13.35 7.98 1.14
CA MET A 211 -12.64 7.74 2.40
C MET A 211 -12.61 8.97 3.30
N THR A 212 -12.81 8.75 4.60
CA THR A 212 -12.66 9.82 5.59
C THR A 212 -11.20 10.20 5.79
N PHE A 213 -10.30 9.22 5.70
CA PHE A 213 -8.87 9.43 5.83
C PHE A 213 -8.21 9.37 4.45
N GLU A 214 -7.45 10.41 4.12
CA GLU A 214 -6.70 10.50 2.85
C GLU A 214 -5.77 9.28 2.64
N ALA A 215 -5.12 8.81 3.71
CA ALA A 215 -4.23 7.65 3.64
C ALA A 215 -4.95 6.34 3.22
N ASP A 216 -6.22 6.15 3.60
CA ASP A 216 -7.01 5.01 3.15
C ASP A 216 -7.35 5.17 1.65
N GLY A 217 -7.63 6.40 1.20
CA GLY A 217 -7.80 6.72 -0.22
C GLY A 217 -6.55 6.42 -1.05
N GLN A 218 -5.38 6.81 -0.57
CA GLN A 218 -4.09 6.51 -1.21
C GLN A 218 -3.80 5.01 -1.30
N ALA A 219 -4.19 4.23 -0.28
CA ALA A 219 -4.08 2.77 -0.34
C ALA A 219 -4.96 2.19 -1.46
N ILE A 220 -6.17 2.72 -1.65
CA ILE A 220 -7.06 2.33 -2.76
C ILE A 220 -6.43 2.71 -4.10
N GLU A 221 -5.96 3.95 -4.27
CA GLU A 221 -5.32 4.42 -5.50
C GLU A 221 -4.14 3.54 -5.89
N LYS A 222 -3.27 3.21 -4.93
CA LYS A 222 -2.14 2.32 -5.15
C LYS A 222 -2.58 0.91 -5.57
N ALA A 223 -3.63 0.36 -4.95
CA ALA A 223 -4.17 -0.95 -5.34
C ALA A 223 -4.70 -0.93 -6.79
N LEU A 224 -5.42 0.12 -7.17
CA LEU A 224 -5.96 0.26 -8.52
C LEU A 224 -4.87 0.46 -9.58
N ALA A 225 -3.81 1.22 -9.27
CA ALA A 225 -2.63 1.34 -10.13
C ALA A 225 -1.95 -0.02 -10.34
N ASP A 226 -1.72 -0.77 -9.25
CA ASP A 226 -1.13 -2.12 -9.34
C ASP A 226 -2.02 -3.11 -10.12
N MET A 227 -3.35 -2.97 -10.03
CA MET A 227 -4.30 -3.73 -10.83
C MET A 227 -4.20 -3.39 -12.32
N ARG A 228 -4.11 -2.11 -12.69
CA ARG A 228 -3.93 -1.71 -14.10
C ARG A 228 -2.63 -2.25 -14.67
N ARG A 229 -1.52 -2.13 -13.93
CA ARG A 229 -0.23 -2.75 -14.26
C ARG A 229 -0.30 -4.28 -14.39
N SER A 230 -1.22 -4.90 -13.66
CA SER A 230 -1.50 -6.34 -13.75
C SER A 230 -2.43 -6.73 -14.91
N GLY A 231 -2.86 -5.77 -15.75
CA GLY A 231 -3.71 -5.99 -16.92
C GLY A 231 -5.22 -5.95 -16.63
N TYR A 232 -5.65 -5.52 -15.45
CA TYR A 232 -7.07 -5.37 -15.14
C TYR A 232 -7.63 -4.08 -15.75
N GLN A 233 -8.85 -4.14 -16.26
CA GLN A 233 -9.63 -2.95 -16.63
C GLN A 233 -10.43 -2.50 -15.41
N ILE A 234 -9.84 -1.61 -14.60
CA ILE A 234 -10.37 -1.16 -13.30
C ILE A 234 -10.36 0.36 -13.12
#